data_AF-A0A7W0F4N7-F1
#
_entry.id   AF-A0A7W0F4N7-F1
#
_cell.length_a   1.000
_cell.length_b   1.000
_cell.length_c   1.000
_cell.angle_alpha   90.00
_cell.angle_beta   90.00
_cell.angle_gamma   90.00
#
_symmetry.space_group_name_H-M   'P 1'
#
loop_
_entity.id
_entity.type
_entity.pdbx_description
1 polymer ?
#
loop_
_entity_poly.entity_id
_entity_poly.type
_entity_poly.pdbx_seq_one_letter_code
_entity_poly.pdbx_strand_id
1 'polypeptide(L)'
;MIKLKNKTVLVCGGGKSGRAMAKFLLSKGSNVIVSDTKKIRIPGAECILQDDISRRLGEINMMILSPGIDPKNSFVREAKRRKIPVAGEFEFAYS
;
A
#
# COMPACT_ATOMS: atom_id res chain seq x y z
N MET A 1 -16.73 -4.40 6.86
CA MET A 1 -15.75 -5.28 6.17
C MET A 1 -15.48 -4.78 4.77
N ILE A 2 -14.29 -4.22 4.54
CA ILE A 2 -13.81 -3.85 3.21
C ILE A 2 -13.65 -5.14 2.38
N LYS A 3 -14.26 -5.23 1.18
CA LYS A 3 -14.01 -6.34 0.25
C LYS A 3 -12.62 -6.16 -0.37
N LEU A 4 -11.68 -7.02 0.02
CA LEU A 4 -10.28 -6.97 -0.44
C LEU A 4 -10.02 -7.78 -1.71
N LYS A 5 -10.82 -8.83 -1.97
CA LYS A 5 -10.65 -9.70 -3.13
C LYS A 5 -10.71 -8.88 -4.44
N ASN A 6 -9.74 -9.12 -5.32
CA ASN A 6 -9.55 -8.43 -6.61
C ASN A 6 -9.35 -6.92 -6.51
N LYS A 7 -9.05 -6.37 -5.33
CA LYS A 7 -8.67 -4.97 -5.17
C LYS A 7 -7.15 -4.82 -5.29
N THR A 8 -6.73 -3.75 -5.94
CA THR A 8 -5.33 -3.36 -5.98
C THR A 8 -5.01 -2.50 -4.76
N VAL A 9 -4.14 -2.98 -3.89
CA VAL A 9 -3.76 -2.32 -2.65
C VAL A 9 -2.29 -1.96 -2.68
N LEU A 10 -1.98 -0.68 -2.47
CA LEU A 10 -0.62 -0.19 -2.32
C LEU A 10 -0.24 -0.15 -0.84
N VAL A 11 0.84 -0.85 -0.48
CA VAL A 11 1.48 -0.75 0.83
C VAL A 11 2.71 0.15 0.70
N CYS A 12 2.77 1.22 1.49
CA CYS A 12 3.89 2.15 1.53
C CYS A 12 4.83 1.77 2.68
N GLY A 13 6.02 1.25 2.33
CA GLY A 13 7.01 0.68 3.23
C GLY A 13 7.11 -0.85 3.09
N GLY A 14 8.31 -1.36 2.82
CA GLY A 14 8.60 -2.79 2.64
C GLY A 14 9.47 -3.41 3.73
N GLY A 15 9.48 -2.79 4.92
CA GLY A 15 10.12 -3.31 6.13
C GLY A 15 9.38 -4.52 6.72
N LYS A 16 9.55 -4.77 8.02
CA LYS A 16 8.96 -5.93 8.70
C LYS A 16 7.42 -5.93 8.63
N SER A 17 6.79 -4.79 8.98
CA SER A 17 5.33 -4.69 9.05
C SER A 17 4.69 -4.66 7.65
N GLY A 18 5.24 -3.87 6.72
CA GLY A 18 4.76 -3.84 5.34
C GLY A 18 4.83 -5.19 4.61
N ARG A 19 5.86 -6.00 4.87
CA ARG A 19 5.93 -7.39 4.37
C ARG A 19 4.85 -8.28 4.95
N ALA A 20 4.53 -8.15 6.24
CA ALA A 20 3.46 -8.90 6.87
C ALA A 20 2.09 -8.49 6.29
N MET A 21 1.88 -7.17 6.10
CA MET A 21 0.68 -6.63 5.49
C MET A 21 0.50 -7.12 4.05
N ALA A 22 1.55 -7.08 3.24
CA ALA A 22 1.53 -7.58 1.86
C ALA A 22 1.13 -9.06 1.80
N LYS A 23 1.74 -9.90 2.65
CA LYS A 23 1.38 -11.34 2.74
C LYS A 23 -0.08 -11.55 3.15
N PHE A 24 -0.58 -10.76 4.09
CA PHE A 24 -1.97 -10.81 4.51
C PHE A 24 -2.93 -10.43 3.37
N LEU A 25 -2.68 -9.32 2.67
CA LEU A 25 -3.51 -8.86 1.56
C LEU A 25 -3.53 -9.87 0.40
N LEU A 26 -2.37 -10.47 0.09
CA LEU A 26 -2.27 -11.55 -0.90
C LEU A 26 -3.10 -12.77 -0.50
N SER A 27 -3.05 -13.19 0.77
CA SER A 27 -3.87 -14.32 1.25
C SER A 27 -5.37 -14.04 1.24
N LYS A 28 -5.77 -12.75 1.21
CA LYS A 28 -7.16 -12.31 1.00
C LYS A 28 -7.54 -12.15 -0.48
N GLY A 29 -6.63 -12.45 -1.41
CA GLY A 29 -6.87 -12.39 -2.86
C GLY A 29 -6.83 -10.97 -3.44
N SER A 30 -6.09 -10.06 -2.81
CA SER A 30 -5.84 -8.71 -3.32
C SER A 30 -4.68 -8.73 -4.32
N ASN A 31 -4.67 -7.82 -5.29
CA ASN A 31 -3.47 -7.50 -6.06
C ASN A 31 -2.63 -6.53 -5.21
N VAL A 32 -1.39 -6.88 -4.90
CA VAL A 32 -0.58 -6.10 -3.95
C VAL A 32 0.59 -5.45 -4.64
N ILE A 33 0.71 -4.14 -4.43
CA ILE A 33 1.86 -3.33 -4.80
C ILE A 33 2.53 -2.88 -3.51
N VAL A 34 3.84 -3.00 -3.42
CA VAL A 34 4.62 -2.51 -2.29
C VAL A 34 5.63 -1.49 -2.79
N SER A 35 5.65 -0.32 -2.15
CA SER A 35 6.63 0.73 -2.44
C SER A 35 7.63 0.86 -1.31
N ASP A 36 8.89 1.11 -1.64
CA ASP A 36 9.94 1.42 -0.68
C ASP A 36 10.96 2.39 -1.29
N THR A 37 11.76 3.03 -0.43
CA THR A 37 12.91 3.85 -0.84
C THR A 37 14.02 3.01 -1.47
N LYS A 38 14.08 1.71 -1.15
CA LYS A 38 15.07 0.77 -1.68
C LYS A 38 14.41 -0.27 -2.57
N LYS A 39 15.17 -0.83 -3.52
CA LYS A 39 14.71 -2.00 -4.27
C LYS A 39 14.53 -3.18 -3.32
N ILE A 40 13.35 -3.77 -3.33
CA ILE A 40 12.97 -4.91 -2.51
C ILE A 40 12.27 -5.97 -3.35
N ARG A 41 12.13 -7.16 -2.79
CA ARG A 41 11.34 -8.25 -3.36
C ARG A 41 10.45 -8.87 -2.29
N ILE A 42 9.18 -9.06 -2.64
CA ILE A 42 8.18 -9.74 -1.83
C ILE A 42 7.45 -10.72 -2.76
N PRO A 43 7.53 -12.03 -2.53
CA PRO A 43 6.87 -13.01 -3.38
C PRO A 43 5.37 -12.75 -3.49
N GLY A 44 4.85 -12.76 -4.73
CA GLY A 44 3.44 -12.54 -5.03
C GLY A 44 2.99 -11.08 -5.09
N ALA A 45 3.81 -10.13 -4.64
CA ALA A 45 3.54 -8.70 -4.75
C ALA A 45 4.42 -8.04 -5.81
N GLU A 46 3.88 -7.04 -6.49
CA GLU A 46 4.67 -6.11 -7.28
C GLU A 46 5.44 -5.18 -6.34
N CYS A 47 6.73 -4.94 -6.59
CA CYS A 47 7.56 -4.06 -5.78
C CYS A 47 8.07 -2.91 -6.63
N ILE A 48 7.79 -1.67 -6.22
CA ILE A 48 8.17 -0.45 -6.92
C ILE A 48 9.00 0.46 -6.02
N LEU A 49 9.68 1.45 -6.61
CA LEU A 49 10.27 2.52 -5.83
C LEU A 49 9.19 3.52 -5.42
N GLN A 50 9.41 4.17 -4.27
CA GLN A 50 8.50 5.19 -3.76
C GLN A 50 8.27 6.34 -4.76
N ASP A 51 9.28 6.69 -5.55
CA ASP A 51 9.21 7.74 -6.59
C ASP A 51 8.24 7.37 -7.74
N ASP A 52 7.91 6.09 -7.90
CA ASP A 52 6.97 5.62 -8.92
C ASP A 52 5.51 5.66 -8.46
N ILE A 53 5.24 5.84 -7.15
CA ILE A 53 3.87 5.79 -6.60
C ILE A 53 2.93 6.71 -7.38
N SER A 54 3.33 7.96 -7.64
CA SER A 54 2.48 8.95 -8.31
C SER A 54 1.98 8.52 -9.68
N ARG A 55 2.76 7.70 -10.41
CA ARG A 55 2.38 7.15 -11.73
C ARG A 55 1.39 6.00 -11.61
N ARG A 56 1.37 5.33 -10.46
CA ARG A 56 0.59 4.12 -10.18
C ARG A 56 -0.74 4.41 -9.47
N LEU A 57 -0.94 5.62 -8.93
CA LEU A 57 -2.18 5.98 -8.22
C LEU A 57 -3.47 5.76 -9.03
N GLY A 58 -3.41 5.74 -10.37
CA GLY A 58 -4.58 5.49 -11.21
C GLY A 58 -5.12 4.05 -11.17
N GLU A 59 -4.32 3.09 -10.70
CA GLU A 59 -4.69 1.67 -10.74
C GLU A 59 -5.06 1.09 -9.36
N ILE A 60 -4.80 1.86 -8.28
CA ILE A 60 -4.97 1.38 -6.91
C ILE A 60 -6.37 1.70 -6.39
N ASN A 61 -6.88 0.84 -5.53
CA ASN A 61 -8.16 1.03 -4.85
C ASN A 61 -7.99 1.49 -3.40
N MET A 62 -6.81 1.30 -2.81
CA MET A 62 -6.49 1.67 -1.44
C MET A 62 -4.98 1.84 -1.25
N MET A 63 -4.61 2.73 -0.34
CA MET A 63 -3.25 2.93 0.16
C MET A 63 -3.18 2.60 1.65
N ILE A 64 -2.18 1.83 2.05
CA ILE A 64 -1.87 1.49 3.44
C ILE A 64 -0.49 2.05 3.78
N LEU A 65 -0.41 2.85 4.83
CA LEU A 65 0.83 3.48 5.29
C LEU A 65 1.45 2.65 6.42
N SER A 66 2.71 2.22 6.25
CA SER A 66 3.50 1.74 7.38
C SER A 66 3.78 2.88 8.38
N PRO A 67 3.99 2.59 9.68
CA PRO A 67 4.17 3.59 10.73
C PRO A 67 5.28 4.63 10.50
N GLY A 68 6.28 4.32 9.68
CA GLY A 68 7.38 5.23 9.34
C GLY A 68 7.13 6.15 8.15
N ILE A 69 5.98 6.04 7.47
CA ILE A 69 5.66 6.90 6.33
C ILE A 69 4.94 8.16 6.81
N ASP A 70 5.55 9.32 6.56
CA ASP A 70 4.92 10.60 6.88
C ASP A 70 3.60 10.77 6.08
N PRO A 71 2.43 10.91 6.74
CA PRO A 71 1.15 11.16 6.08
C PRO A 71 1.11 12.47 5.29
N LYS A 72 2.06 13.38 5.53
CA LYS A 72 2.22 14.63 4.78
C LYS A 72 2.98 14.44 3.47
N ASN A 73 3.50 13.26 3.14
CA ASN A 73 4.15 13.01 1.86
C ASN A 73 3.27 13.40 0.66
N SER A 74 3.89 13.89 -0.41
CA SER A 74 3.19 14.39 -1.61
C SER A 74 2.26 13.33 -2.24
N PHE A 75 2.72 12.08 -2.35
CA PHE A 75 1.93 10.99 -2.90
C PHE A 75 0.72 10.63 -2.02
N VAL A 76 0.81 10.81 -0.70
CA VAL A 76 -0.32 10.59 0.22
C VAL A 76 -1.37 11.67 0.04
N ARG A 77 -0.94 12.94 -0.05
CA ARG A 77 -1.85 14.07 -0.33
C ARG A 77 -2.54 13.89 -1.67
N GLU A 78 -1.80 13.45 -2.68
CA GLU A 78 -2.33 13.18 -4.01
C GLU A 78 -3.34 12.03 -4.01
N ALA A 79 -3.07 10.94 -3.30
CA ALA A 79 -4.03 9.84 -3.13
C ALA A 79 -5.34 10.32 -2.49
N LYS A 80 -5.24 11.12 -1.41
CA LYS A 80 -6.41 11.74 -0.75
C LYS A 80 -7.17 12.67 -1.70
N ARG A 81 -6.48 13.50 -2.48
CA ARG A 81 -7.08 14.39 -3.49
C ARG A 81 -7.85 13.61 -4.55
N ARG A 82 -7.36 12.44 -4.94
CA ARG A 82 -8.03 11.49 -5.85
C ARG A 82 -9.12 10.65 -5.19
N LYS A 83 -9.45 10.91 -3.92
CA LYS A 83 -10.42 10.15 -3.11
C LYS A 83 -10.06 8.67 -2.97
N ILE A 84 -8.78 8.32 -3.07
CA ILE A 84 -8.30 6.97 -2.77
C ILE A 84 -8.28 6.82 -1.24
N PRO A 85 -8.92 5.79 -0.66
CA PRO A 85 -8.83 5.50 0.76
C PRO A 85 -7.38 5.32 1.21
N VAL A 86 -7.02 6.01 2.29
CA VAL A 86 -5.71 5.90 2.94
C VAL A 86 -5.93 5.48 4.38
N ALA A 87 -5.28 4.40 4.82
CA ALA A 87 -5.31 3.93 6.20
C ALA A 87 -3.89 3.67 6.72
N GLY A 88 -3.67 3.78 8.02
CA GLY A 88 -2.51 3.19 8.67
C GLY A 88 -2.62 1.66 8.76
N GLU A 89 -1.49 0.95 8.87
CA GLU A 89 -1.49 -0.51 9.08
C GLU A 89 -2.32 -0.94 10.29
N PHE A 90 -2.26 -0.19 11.40
CA PHE A 90 -3.03 -0.50 12.60
C PHE A 90 -4.52 -0.29 12.39
N GLU A 91 -4.93 0.85 11.81
CA GLU A 91 -6.34 1.13 11.52
C GLU A 91 -6.96 0.06 10.64
N PHE A 92 -6.20 -0.43 9.66
CA PHE A 92 -6.62 -1.51 8.77
C PHE A 92 -6.72 -2.88 9.47
N ALA A 93 -5.82 -3.17 10.43
CA ALA A 93 -5.84 -4.44 11.16
C ALA A 93 -7.08 -4.60 12.05
N TYR A 94 -7.75 -3.50 12.42
CA TYR A 94 -8.94 -3.49 13.28
C TYR A 94 -10.27 -3.27 12.50
N SER A 95 -10.26 -3.25 11.15
CA SER A 95 -11.43 -2.95 10.28
C SER A 95 -12.01 -4.15 9.54
#